data_AF-A0A820GFU7-F1
#
_entry.id   AF-A0A820GFU7-F1
#
_cell.length_a   1.000
_cell.length_b   1.000
_cell.length_c   1.000
_cell.angle_alpha   90.00
_cell.angle_beta   90.00
_cell.angle_gamma   90.00
#
_symmetry.space_group_name_H-M   'P 1'
#
loop_
_entity.id
_entity.type
_entity.pdbx_description
1 polymer ?
#
loop_
_entity_poly.entity_id
_entity_poly.type
_entity_poly.pdbx_seq_one_letter_code
_entity_poly.pdbx_strand_id
1 'polypeptide(L)'
;RIQERMTNFQYGYFDIANRPPPVQIKHLQHERIVATAAQKHCLFKLFPIIFADIIDKLESFVIYKLLREILDLVLSYPFRKTWLPVLDDLCDVFHRSMVKYFPHKIIPKCHFVREYSQVIRDYGPAVRYWCFRTNNFKNTPKMLATHFRFKQCYKFSRFSPLGNNCYPAGVKTVNNSLFNKTM
;
A
#
# COMPACT_ATOMS: atom_id res chain seq x y z
N ARG A 1 21.74 7.29 19.17
CA ARG A 1 20.38 7.82 19.42
C ARG A 1 19.32 7.31 18.41
N ILE A 2 19.47 7.47 17.09
CA ILE A 2 18.44 7.00 16.11
C ILE A 2 18.19 5.50 16.20
N GLN A 3 19.26 4.69 16.18
CA GLN A 3 19.18 3.23 16.24
C GLN A 3 18.45 2.74 17.50
N GLU A 4 18.84 3.28 18.66
CA GLU A 4 18.27 2.96 19.96
C GLU A 4 16.76 3.22 20.02
N ARG A 5 16.29 4.36 19.50
CA ARG A 5 14.85 4.68 19.44
C ARG A 5 14.08 3.65 18.64
N MET A 6 14.60 3.25 17.48
CA MET A 6 13.94 2.25 16.64
C MET A 6 13.95 0.84 17.26
N THR A 7 14.98 0.51 18.04
CA THR A 7 15.09 -0.76 18.75
C THR A 7 14.15 -0.81 19.97
N ASN A 8 14.05 0.28 20.72
CA ASN A 8 13.26 0.35 21.96
C ASN A 8 11.77 0.65 21.71
N PHE A 9 11.40 1.14 20.52
CA PHE A 9 10.01 1.41 20.18
C PHE A 9 9.16 0.12 20.20
N GLN A 10 8.01 0.19 20.87
CA GLN A 10 7.05 -0.90 20.94
C GLN A 10 6.15 -0.88 19.70
N TYR A 11 6.37 -1.84 18.79
CA TYR A 11 5.58 -1.98 17.56
C TYR A 11 4.25 -2.68 17.86
N GLY A 12 3.16 -2.15 17.32
CA GLY A 12 1.84 -2.76 17.45
C GLY A 12 1.71 -4.09 16.69
N TYR A 13 0.64 -4.83 16.99
CA TYR A 13 0.37 -6.16 16.41
C TYR A 13 0.42 -6.18 14.87
N PHE A 14 -0.13 -5.16 14.20
CA PHE A 14 -0.14 -5.08 12.73
C PHE A 14 1.18 -4.66 12.10
N ASP A 15 2.07 -4.01 12.86
CA ASP A 15 3.32 -3.45 12.35
C ASP A 15 4.53 -4.35 12.68
N ILE A 16 4.41 -5.29 13.63
CA ILE A 16 5.49 -6.18 14.06
C ILE A 16 6.03 -7.06 12.93
N ALA A 17 5.15 -7.54 12.03
CA ALA A 17 5.53 -8.36 10.88
C ALA A 17 6.41 -7.60 9.89
N ASN A 18 6.27 -6.27 9.83
CA ASN A 18 7.01 -5.38 8.95
C ASN A 18 7.94 -4.45 9.73
N ARG A 19 8.41 -4.87 10.91
CA ARG A 19 9.30 -4.08 11.74
C ARG A 19 10.55 -3.66 10.94
N PRO A 20 10.86 -2.36 10.83
CA PRO A 20 12.03 -1.91 10.10
C PRO A 20 13.32 -2.31 10.82
N PRO A 21 14.37 -2.71 10.08
CA PRO A 21 15.68 -2.94 10.68
C PRO A 21 16.24 -1.62 11.24
N PRO A 22 17.03 -1.66 12.33
CA PRO A 22 17.60 -0.45 12.90
C PRO A 22 18.49 0.30 11.89
N VAL A 23 18.32 1.62 11.78
CA VAL A 23 19.12 2.44 10.87
C VAL A 23 20.54 2.58 11.44
N GLN A 24 21.51 1.95 10.77
CA GLN A 24 22.93 2.03 11.08
C GLN A 24 23.55 3.30 10.50
N ILE A 25 24.66 3.77 11.10
CA ILE A 25 25.39 4.97 10.66
C ILE A 25 25.83 4.87 9.19
N LYS A 26 26.25 3.68 8.75
CA LYS A 26 26.62 3.39 7.36
C LYS A 26 25.50 3.68 6.35
N HIS A 27 24.24 3.55 6.76
CA HIS A 27 23.09 3.86 5.90
C HIS A 27 22.93 5.38 5.69
N LEU A 28 23.32 6.18 6.68
CA LEU A 28 23.25 7.64 6.62
C LEU A 28 24.35 8.20 5.71
N GLN A 29 25.55 7.62 5.75
CA GLN A 29 26.67 8.01 4.89
C GLN A 29 26.35 7.83 3.39
N HIS A 30 25.57 6.80 3.05
CA HIS A 30 25.19 6.49 1.66
C HIS A 30 23.78 6.95 1.30
N GLU A 31 23.11 7.73 2.16
CA GLU A 31 21.72 8.19 2.01
C GLU A 31 20.71 7.07 1.65
N ARG A 32 20.99 5.83 2.09
CA ARG A 32 20.25 4.64 1.69
C ARG A 32 19.93 3.75 2.89
N ILE A 33 18.64 3.68 3.21
CA ILE A 33 18.12 2.74 4.19
C ILE A 33 17.92 1.37 3.53
N VAL A 34 18.64 0.37 4.02
CA VAL A 34 18.50 -1.04 3.61
C VAL A 34 17.32 -1.66 4.35
N ALA A 35 16.21 -1.83 3.65
CA ALA A 35 14.96 -2.42 4.16
C ALA A 35 14.05 -2.80 2.99
N THR A 36 13.13 -3.74 3.21
CA THR A 36 12.06 -4.05 2.25
C THR A 36 11.12 -2.85 2.08
N ALA A 37 10.36 -2.81 0.99
CA ALA A 37 9.37 -1.76 0.79
C ALA A 37 8.37 -1.70 1.96
N ALA A 38 7.96 -2.85 2.51
CA ALA A 38 6.95 -2.92 3.57
C ALA A 38 7.51 -2.39 4.89
N GLN A 39 8.77 -2.72 5.18
CA GLN A 39 9.52 -2.17 6.31
C GLN A 39 9.71 -0.66 6.19
N LYS A 40 10.01 -0.14 4.99
CA LYS A 40 10.12 1.31 4.74
C LYS A 40 8.78 2.01 4.93
N HIS A 41 7.69 1.42 4.47
CA HIS A 41 6.35 1.96 4.67
C HIS A 41 5.94 1.93 6.15
N CYS A 42 6.27 0.87 6.89
CA CYS A 42 6.07 0.78 8.34
C CYS A 42 6.84 1.90 9.08
N LEU A 43 8.13 2.08 8.75
CA LEU A 43 8.93 3.17 9.27
C LEU A 43 8.33 4.53 8.93
N PHE A 44 7.95 4.74 7.67
CA PHE A 44 7.31 5.98 7.22
C PHE A 44 6.03 6.25 8.02
N LYS A 45 5.23 5.22 8.29
CA LYS A 45 3.97 5.36 9.03
C LYS A 45 4.20 5.83 10.47
N LEU A 46 5.16 5.19 11.16
CA LEU A 46 5.45 5.38 12.59
C LEU A 46 6.48 6.49 12.86
N PHE A 47 7.10 7.04 11.82
CA PHE A 47 8.12 8.09 11.91
C PHE A 47 7.73 9.24 12.84
N PRO A 48 6.50 9.79 12.78
CA PRO A 48 6.12 10.93 13.61
C PRO A 48 6.13 10.62 15.11
N ILE A 49 5.85 9.37 15.45
CA ILE A 49 5.73 8.89 16.82
C ILE A 49 7.11 8.53 17.37
N ILE A 50 7.94 7.85 16.56
CA ILE A 50 9.30 7.44 16.95
C ILE A 50 10.22 8.66 17.16
N PHE A 51 10.00 9.75 16.41
CA PHE A 51 10.86 10.93 16.40
C PHE A 51 10.15 12.22 16.82
N ALA A 52 9.07 12.12 17.59
CA ALA A 52 8.23 13.26 18.00
C ALA A 52 9.03 14.46 18.56
N ASP A 53 10.07 14.21 19.35
CA ASP A 53 10.91 15.23 20.00
C ASP A 53 11.88 15.97 19.06
N ILE A 54 12.10 15.46 17.85
CA ILE A 54 13.03 16.06 16.86
C ILE A 54 12.25 16.78 15.76
N ILE A 55 11.02 16.36 15.49
CA ILE A 55 10.24 16.76 14.32
C ILE A 55 9.99 18.27 14.26
N ASP A 56 9.69 18.89 15.40
CA ASP A 56 9.42 20.33 15.44
C ASP A 56 10.63 21.20 15.10
N LYS A 57 11.83 20.62 15.15
CA LYS A 57 13.09 21.31 14.82
C LYS A 57 13.44 21.23 13.34
N LEU A 58 12.69 20.46 12.55
CA LEU A 58 13.01 20.19 11.15
C LEU A 58 12.08 20.96 10.22
N GLU A 59 12.57 22.03 9.60
CA GLU A 59 11.78 22.82 8.64
C GLU A 59 11.30 21.99 7.44
N SER A 60 12.11 21.01 7.01
CA SER A 60 11.75 20.12 5.90
C SER A 60 10.66 19.10 6.26
N PHE A 61 10.19 19.05 7.50
CA PHE A 61 9.12 18.12 7.92
C PHE A 61 7.79 18.41 7.21
N VAL A 62 7.60 19.62 6.69
CA VAL A 62 6.46 19.97 5.81
C VAL A 62 6.34 19.00 4.62
N ILE A 63 7.47 18.61 4.02
CA ILE A 63 7.48 17.67 2.88
C ILE A 63 6.98 16.30 3.31
N TYR A 64 7.38 15.85 4.50
CA TYR A 64 6.92 14.59 5.06
C TYR A 64 5.39 14.63 5.30
N LYS A 65 4.86 15.72 5.86
CA LYS A 65 3.41 15.91 6.07
C LYS A 65 2.63 15.84 4.75
N LEU A 66 3.07 16.58 3.73
CA LEU A 66 2.44 16.58 2.40
C LEU A 66 2.46 15.18 1.77
N LEU A 67 3.61 14.50 1.81
CA LEU A 67 3.71 13.14 1.29
C LEU A 67 2.82 12.16 2.06
N ARG A 68 2.64 12.37 3.36
CA ARG A 68 1.76 11.56 4.19
C ARG A 68 0.30 11.75 3.80
N GLU A 69 -0.15 13.00 3.62
CA GLU A 69 -1.51 13.31 3.16
C GLU A 69 -1.80 12.72 1.77
N ILE A 70 -0.85 12.84 0.84
CA ILE A 70 -0.93 12.21 -0.49
C ILE A 70 -1.09 10.70 -0.34
N LEU A 71 -0.26 10.05 0.48
CA LEU A 71 -0.34 8.61 0.69
C LEU A 71 -1.66 8.19 1.34
N ASP A 72 -2.16 8.93 2.33
CA ASP A 72 -3.42 8.63 3.00
C ASP A 72 -4.61 8.71 2.01
N LEU A 73 -4.60 9.67 1.09
CA LEU A 73 -5.58 9.74 -0.01
C LEU A 73 -5.41 8.60 -1.01
N VAL A 74 -4.20 8.39 -1.53
CA VAL A 74 -3.91 7.39 -2.58
C VAL A 74 -4.17 5.96 -2.10
N LEU A 75 -3.94 5.69 -0.81
CA LEU A 75 -4.15 4.39 -0.17
C LEU A 75 -5.56 4.21 0.42
N SER A 76 -6.41 5.24 0.37
CA SER A 76 -7.77 5.15 0.86
C SER A 76 -8.62 4.18 0.02
N TYR A 77 -9.46 3.41 0.69
CA TYR A 77 -10.45 2.55 0.04
C TYR A 77 -11.79 2.64 0.79
N PRO A 78 -12.90 3.04 0.13
CA PRO A 78 -13.02 3.42 -1.28
C PRO A 78 -12.50 4.85 -1.58
N PHE A 79 -11.82 5.02 -2.72
CA PHE A 79 -11.38 6.34 -3.19
C PHE A 79 -12.51 7.09 -3.88
N ARG A 80 -12.78 8.34 -3.46
CA ARG A 80 -13.82 9.18 -4.07
C ARG A 80 -13.23 10.08 -5.15
N LYS A 81 -13.87 10.12 -6.34
CA LYS A 81 -13.43 11.00 -7.44
C LYS A 81 -13.43 12.48 -7.08
N THR A 82 -14.27 12.90 -6.11
CA THR A 82 -14.31 14.26 -5.57
C THR A 82 -13.00 14.69 -4.90
N TRP A 83 -12.13 13.75 -4.52
CA TRP A 83 -10.83 14.05 -3.93
C TRP A 83 -9.73 14.28 -4.96
N LEU A 84 -9.98 14.05 -6.26
CA LEU A 84 -8.98 14.24 -7.30
C LEU A 84 -8.40 15.67 -7.36
N PRO A 85 -9.21 16.75 -7.26
CA PRO A 85 -8.67 18.11 -7.24
C PRO A 85 -7.76 18.36 -6.03
N VAL A 86 -8.17 17.88 -4.84
CA VAL A 86 -7.36 17.98 -3.61
C VAL A 86 -6.04 17.22 -3.76
N LEU A 87 -6.08 16.05 -4.38
CA LEU A 87 -4.89 15.24 -4.65
C LEU A 87 -3.90 16.00 -5.56
N ASP A 88 -4.43 16.66 -6.60
CA ASP A 88 -3.67 17.44 -7.57
C ASP A 88 -2.97 18.64 -6.89
N ASP A 89 -3.73 19.41 -6.11
CA ASP A 89 -3.21 20.54 -5.33
C ASP A 89 -2.11 20.09 -4.36
N LEU A 90 -2.32 18.97 -3.65
CA LEU A 90 -1.31 18.41 -2.73
C LEU A 90 -0.04 17.99 -3.46
N CYS A 91 -0.17 17.38 -4.65
CA CYS A 91 0.99 16.96 -5.44
C CYS A 91 1.79 18.18 -5.96
N ASP A 92 1.11 19.24 -6.38
CA ASP A 92 1.76 20.48 -6.80
C ASP A 92 2.45 21.20 -5.64
N VAL A 93 1.80 21.29 -4.47
CA VAL A 93 2.40 21.86 -3.25
C VAL A 93 3.60 21.02 -2.79
N PHE A 94 3.51 19.69 -2.85
CA PHE A 94 4.63 18.79 -2.56
C PHE A 94 5.80 19.04 -3.51
N HIS A 95 5.54 19.16 -4.81
CA HIS A 95 6.60 19.40 -5.80
C HIS A 95 7.31 20.74 -5.56
N ARG A 96 6.54 21.82 -5.36
CA ARG A 96 7.11 23.14 -5.03
C ARG A 96 7.93 23.11 -3.74
N SER A 97 7.45 22.39 -2.72
CA SER A 97 8.16 22.24 -1.46
C SER A 97 9.47 21.45 -1.64
N MET A 98 9.45 20.38 -2.43
CA MET A 98 10.66 19.62 -2.78
C MET A 98 11.72 20.49 -3.47
N VAL A 99 11.32 21.32 -4.43
CA VAL A 99 12.22 22.27 -5.10
C VAL A 99 12.80 23.28 -4.11
N LYS A 100 11.98 23.79 -3.18
CA LYS A 100 12.40 24.78 -2.18
C LYS A 100 13.41 24.23 -1.19
N TYR A 101 13.14 23.07 -0.57
CA TYR A 101 13.99 22.53 0.50
C TYR A 101 15.10 21.61 -0.01
N PHE A 102 14.94 20.99 -1.18
CA PHE A 102 15.90 20.02 -1.73
C PHE A 102 16.11 20.19 -3.25
N PRO A 103 16.59 21.37 -3.71
CA PRO A 103 16.70 21.69 -5.14
C PRO A 103 17.58 20.69 -5.93
N HIS A 104 18.60 20.11 -5.30
CA HIS A 104 19.54 19.18 -5.95
C HIS A 104 19.21 17.70 -5.76
N LYS A 105 18.10 17.35 -5.08
CA LYS A 105 17.73 15.95 -4.78
C LYS A 105 16.40 15.52 -5.39
N ILE A 106 15.92 16.22 -6.42
CA ILE A 106 14.70 15.85 -7.14
C ILE A 106 15.01 14.68 -8.06
N ILE A 107 14.45 13.52 -7.74
CA ILE A 107 14.59 12.29 -8.53
C ILE A 107 13.34 12.07 -9.40
N PRO A 108 13.43 11.28 -10.49
CA PRO A 108 12.28 10.96 -11.35
C PRO A 108 11.03 10.48 -10.60
N LYS A 109 11.22 9.76 -9.49
CA LYS A 109 10.12 9.29 -8.63
C LYS A 109 9.29 10.44 -8.03
N CYS A 110 9.91 11.58 -7.75
CA CYS A 110 9.22 12.76 -7.25
C CYS A 110 8.36 13.43 -8.33
N HIS A 111 8.76 13.35 -9.60
CA HIS A 111 7.97 13.86 -10.72
C HIS A 111 6.71 13.01 -10.97
N PHE A 112 6.79 11.69 -10.81
CA PHE A 112 5.63 10.81 -10.98
C PHE A 112 4.50 11.05 -9.98
N VAL A 113 4.78 11.67 -8.83
CA VAL A 113 3.75 12.04 -7.85
C VAL A 113 2.74 13.03 -8.46
N ARG A 114 3.20 13.94 -9.33
CA ARG A 114 2.34 14.92 -10.01
C ARG A 114 1.28 14.27 -10.89
N GLU A 115 1.59 13.12 -11.47
CA GLU A 115 0.69 12.40 -12.38
C GLU A 115 -0.31 11.49 -11.64
N TYR A 116 -0.27 11.42 -10.29
CA TYR A 116 -1.14 10.52 -9.53
C TYR A 116 -2.62 10.82 -9.71
N SER A 117 -2.99 12.10 -9.83
CA SER A 117 -4.39 12.51 -10.05
C SER A 117 -4.91 11.97 -11.39
N GLN A 118 -4.13 12.08 -12.46
CA GLN A 118 -4.47 11.58 -13.80
C GLN A 118 -4.51 10.05 -13.83
N VAL A 119 -3.48 9.40 -13.30
CA VAL A 119 -3.43 7.93 -13.27
C VAL A 119 -4.61 7.35 -12.50
N ILE A 120 -4.99 7.94 -11.35
CA ILE A 120 -6.13 7.46 -10.57
C ILE A 120 -7.46 7.74 -11.29
N ARG A 121 -7.55 8.85 -12.03
CA ARG A 121 -8.74 9.18 -12.84
C ARG A 121 -8.98 8.14 -13.92
N ASP A 122 -7.92 7.71 -14.61
CA ASP A 122 -8.00 6.84 -15.79
C ASP A 122 -8.07 5.35 -15.42
N TYR A 123 -7.23 4.92 -14.46
CA TYR A 123 -7.07 3.50 -14.09
C TYR A 123 -7.77 3.13 -12.78
N GLY A 124 -8.28 4.11 -12.04
CA GLY A 124 -8.92 3.93 -10.74
C GLY A 124 -7.94 3.93 -9.57
N PRO A 125 -8.38 3.53 -8.35
CA PRO A 125 -7.62 3.71 -7.12
C PRO A 125 -6.29 2.95 -7.12
N ALA A 126 -5.21 3.59 -6.65
CA ALA A 126 -3.86 3.02 -6.69
C ALA A 126 -3.67 1.70 -5.95
N VAL A 127 -4.45 1.48 -4.89
CA VAL A 127 -4.49 0.23 -4.12
C VAL A 127 -4.81 -0.99 -5.00
N ARG A 128 -5.47 -0.81 -6.15
CA ARG A 128 -5.80 -1.92 -7.06
C ARG A 128 -4.58 -2.46 -7.82
N TYR A 129 -3.58 -1.62 -8.06
CA TYR A 129 -2.41 -1.96 -8.88
C TYR A 129 -1.08 -1.79 -8.13
N TRP A 130 -1.09 -1.41 -6.85
CA TRP A 130 0.14 -1.33 -6.05
C TRP A 130 0.79 -2.70 -5.81
N CYS A 131 2.12 -2.71 -5.77
CA CYS A 131 2.89 -3.96 -5.65
C CYS A 131 2.94 -4.52 -4.23
N PHE A 132 2.47 -3.79 -3.21
CA PHE A 132 2.43 -4.29 -1.82
C PHE A 132 1.49 -5.48 -1.64
N ARG A 133 0.38 -5.51 -2.39
CA ARG A 133 -0.55 -6.65 -2.39
C ARG A 133 -0.06 -7.78 -3.28
N THR A 134 0.62 -7.45 -4.37
CA THR A 134 1.16 -8.44 -5.31
C THR A 134 2.64 -8.66 -5.02
N ASN A 135 2.95 -9.40 -3.95
CA ASN A 135 4.32 -9.80 -3.55
C ASN A 135 5.12 -10.55 -4.64
N ASN A 136 4.57 -10.73 -5.83
CA ASN A 136 5.20 -11.46 -6.93
C ASN A 136 4.53 -11.05 -8.25
N PHE A 137 5.27 -10.45 -9.18
CA PHE A 137 4.81 -10.29 -10.58
C PHE A 137 4.42 -11.66 -11.18
N LYS A 138 5.02 -12.74 -10.67
CA LYS A 138 4.66 -14.14 -10.97
C LYS A 138 3.22 -14.53 -10.57
N ASN A 139 2.62 -13.83 -9.60
CA ASN A 139 1.25 -14.07 -9.14
C ASN A 139 0.22 -13.18 -9.84
N THR A 140 0.64 -12.08 -10.47
CA THR A 140 -0.21 -11.22 -11.30
C THR A 140 -0.93 -12.00 -12.41
N PRO A 141 -0.26 -12.85 -13.23
CA PRO A 141 -0.97 -13.65 -14.23
C PRO A 141 -1.91 -14.68 -13.59
N LYS A 142 -1.57 -15.22 -12.41
CA LYS A 142 -2.46 -16.14 -11.67
C LYS A 142 -3.72 -15.43 -11.19
N MET A 143 -3.59 -14.26 -10.59
CA MET A 143 -4.72 -13.45 -10.13
C MET A 143 -5.59 -13.00 -11.31
N LEU A 144 -4.98 -12.62 -12.43
CA LEU A 144 -5.68 -12.25 -13.66
C LEU A 144 -6.44 -13.43 -14.26
N ALA A 145 -5.82 -14.62 -14.33
CA ALA A 145 -6.49 -15.85 -14.76
C ALA A 145 -7.67 -16.21 -13.85
N THR A 146 -7.52 -16.09 -12.53
CA THR A 146 -8.62 -16.26 -11.57
C THR A 146 -9.75 -15.26 -11.83
N HIS A 147 -9.45 -13.98 -12.07
CA HIS A 147 -10.45 -12.96 -12.36
C HIS A 147 -11.20 -13.22 -13.67
N PHE A 148 -10.49 -13.60 -14.74
CA PHE A 148 -11.11 -13.97 -16.02
C PHE A 148 -12.01 -15.21 -15.87
N ARG A 149 -11.58 -16.22 -15.11
CA ARG A 149 -12.39 -17.41 -14.81
C ARG A 149 -13.69 -17.03 -14.08
N PHE A 150 -13.63 -16.19 -13.05
CA PHE A 150 -14.83 -15.71 -12.36
C PHE A 150 -15.76 -14.92 -13.30
N LYS A 151 -15.21 -14.08 -14.18
CA LYS A 151 -15.99 -13.31 -15.15
C LYS A 151 -16.67 -14.22 -16.18
N GLN A 152 -16.01 -15.30 -16.60
CA GLN A 152 -16.60 -16.33 -17.46
C GLN A 152 -17.71 -17.08 -16.74
N CYS A 153 -17.50 -17.53 -15.49
CA CYS A 153 -18.52 -18.19 -14.68
C CYS A 153 -19.76 -17.29 -14.48
N TYR A 154 -19.57 -16.00 -14.18
CA TYR A 154 -20.66 -15.04 -14.01
C TYR A 154 -21.45 -14.78 -15.32
N LYS A 155 -20.75 -14.71 -16.46
CA LYS A 155 -21.41 -14.63 -17.77
C LYS A 155 -22.21 -15.90 -18.04
N PHE A 156 -21.60 -17.06 -17.83
CA PHE A 156 -22.25 -18.36 -18.04
C PHE A 156 -23.48 -18.54 -17.15
N SER A 157 -23.40 -18.15 -15.87
CA SER A 157 -24.56 -18.19 -14.96
C SER A 157 -25.70 -17.26 -15.35
N ARG A 158 -25.42 -16.21 -16.14
CA ARG A 158 -26.45 -15.34 -16.73
C ARG A 158 -27.11 -15.93 -17.97
N PHE A 159 -26.44 -16.86 -18.66
CA PHE A 159 -26.95 -17.53 -19.86
C PHE A 159 -27.55 -18.91 -19.57
N SER A 160 -27.37 -19.46 -18.36
CA SER A 160 -28.06 -20.68 -17.94
C SER A 160 -29.53 -20.36 -17.62
N PRO A 161 -30.51 -20.86 -18.39
CA PRO A 161 -31.88 -20.90 -17.91
C PRO A 161 -31.91 -21.89 -16.74
N LEU A 162 -32.63 -21.56 -15.67
CA LEU A 162 -32.76 -22.38 -14.46
C LEU A 162 -32.91 -23.87 -14.81
N GLY A 163 -31.92 -24.67 -14.40
CA GLY A 163 -31.87 -26.10 -14.65
C GLY A 163 -30.60 -26.71 -14.08
N ASN A 164 -30.66 -27.06 -12.79
CA ASN A 164 -29.65 -27.76 -11.98
C ASN A 164 -28.55 -26.91 -11.33
N ASN A 165 -28.61 -26.87 -10.00
CA ASN A 165 -27.61 -26.34 -9.09
C ASN A 165 -26.24 -27.00 -9.31
N CYS A 166 -25.37 -26.36 -10.06
CA CYS A 166 -23.94 -26.70 -10.06
C CYS A 166 -23.15 -25.51 -9.50
N TYR A 167 -23.02 -25.48 -8.17
CA TYR A 167 -22.03 -24.61 -7.54
C TYR A 167 -20.64 -25.21 -7.75
N PRO A 168 -19.61 -24.40 -8.05
CA PRO A 168 -18.25 -24.91 -8.09
C PRO A 168 -17.79 -25.20 -6.66
N ALA A 169 -17.84 -26.48 -6.27
CA ALA A 169 -17.28 -26.97 -5.02
C ALA A 169 -15.75 -26.84 -5.05
N GLY A 170 -15.27 -25.69 -4.61
CA GLY A 170 -13.88 -25.44 -4.24
C GLY A 170 -13.75 -25.34 -2.72
N VAL A 171 -14.26 -26.33 -1.97
CA VAL A 171 -14.02 -26.45 -0.53
C VAL A 171 -13.54 -27.87 -0.28
N LYS A 172 -12.40 -28.00 0.40
CA LYS A 172 -11.82 -29.29 0.79
C LYS A 172 -12.90 -30.17 1.40
N THR A 173 -13.00 -31.40 0.90
CA THR A 173 -13.88 -32.43 1.44
C THR A 173 -13.61 -32.60 2.93
N VAL A 174 -14.50 -32.09 3.77
CA VAL A 174 -14.56 -32.50 5.18
C VAL A 174 -15.40 -33.78 5.19
N ASN A 175 -14.78 -34.88 5.60
CA ASN A 175 -15.45 -36.17 5.69
C ASN A 175 -16.61 -36.09 6.68
N ASN A 176 -17.85 -36.09 6.18
CA ASN A 176 -19.07 -36.23 6.97
C ASN A 176 -19.35 -37.71 7.30
N SER A 177 -18.41 -38.40 7.94
CA SER A 177 -18.65 -39.76 8.46
C SER A 177 -19.13 -39.77 9.91
N LEU A 178 -19.95 -38.79 10.32
CA LEU A 178 -20.46 -38.67 11.69
C LEU A 178 -21.90 -38.09 11.75
N PHE A 179 -22.79 -38.47 10.85
CA PHE A 179 -24.23 -38.29 11.09
C PHE A 179 -25.00 -39.40 10.40
N ASN A 180 -25.04 -40.57 11.03
CA ASN A 180 -26.14 -41.52 10.96
C ASN A 180 -25.93 -42.56 12.07
N LYS A 181 -26.47 -42.27 13.24
CA LYS A 181 -26.84 -43.28 14.22
C LYS A 181 -28.25 -42.94 14.74
N THR A 182 -29.13 -43.93 14.60
CA THR A 182 -30.42 -44.17 15.26
C THR A 182 -31.60 -43.24 14.95
N MET A 183 -32.50 -43.71 14.09
CA MET A 183 -33.77 -44.29 14.55
C MET A 183 -33.77 -45.78 14.25
#